data_AF-A0A7C4MTQ1-F1
#
_entry.id   AF-A0A7C4MTQ1-F1
#
_cell.length_a   1.000
_cell.length_b   1.000
_cell.length_c   1.000
_cell.angle_alpha   90.00
_cell.angle_beta   90.00
_cell.angle_gamma   90.00
#
_symmetry.space_group_name_H-M   'P 1'
#
loop_
_entity.id
_entity.type
_entity.pdbx_description
1 polymer ?
#
loop_
_entity_poly.entity_id
_entity_poly.type
_entity_poly.pdbx_seq_one_letter_code
_entity_poly.pdbx_strand_id
1 'polypeptide(L)'
;MAIKQLVYLLPARTIEDLSLDRNNDDSEGILSAWTGLFHPALLARANAVPHFLPAEDPPEEPHDSLIVIPPCCESQLPADWLHRAETAGARLIRGLKDRPAIVAAALRAAEVDAPAAWPLAPDF
;
A
#
# COMPACT_ATOMS: atom_id res chain seq x y z
N MET A 1 -14.92 -7.93 -6.80
CA MET A 1 -13.92 -8.18 -7.88
C MET A 1 -12.62 -8.59 -7.22
N ALA A 2 -11.84 -9.50 -7.80
CA ALA A 2 -10.66 -10.05 -7.12
C ALA A 2 -9.45 -9.12 -7.28
N ILE A 3 -8.77 -8.79 -6.17
CA ILE A 3 -7.49 -8.07 -6.23
C ILE A 3 -6.43 -8.99 -6.83
N LYS A 4 -5.65 -8.46 -7.76
CA LYS A 4 -4.53 -9.16 -8.43
C LYS A 4 -3.19 -8.45 -8.21
N GLN A 5 -3.21 -7.18 -7.83
CA GLN A 5 -2.01 -6.37 -7.65
C GLN A 5 -2.01 -5.71 -6.27
N LEU A 6 -0.84 -5.68 -5.64
CA LEU A 6 -0.58 -4.98 -4.40
C LEU A 6 0.50 -3.93 -4.69
N VAL A 7 0.13 -2.66 -4.59
CA VAL A 7 0.99 -1.53 -4.97
C VAL A 7 1.11 -0.58 -3.79
N TYR A 8 2.32 -0.09 -3.51
CA TYR A 8 2.51 1.09 -2.68
C TYR A 8 3.21 2.18 -3.49
N LEU A 9 2.77 3.42 -3.33
CA LEU A 9 3.44 4.53 -3.99
C LEU A 9 4.63 5.00 -3.16
N LEU A 10 5.75 5.24 -3.84
CA LEU A 10 6.99 5.70 -3.24
C LEU A 10 7.22 7.17 -3.63
N PRO A 11 7.63 8.05 -2.70
CA PRO A 11 7.93 9.45 -2.99
C PRO A 11 9.36 9.60 -3.56
N ALA A 12 9.71 8.73 -4.51
CA ALA A 12 10.98 8.63 -5.22
C ALA A 12 10.81 7.68 -6.42
N ARG A 13 11.68 7.80 -7.44
CA ARG A 13 11.67 6.89 -8.60
C ARG A 13 12.23 5.52 -8.27
N THR A 14 13.24 5.49 -7.42
CA THR A 14 13.91 4.29 -6.95
C THR A 14 14.05 4.35 -5.43
N ILE A 15 14.41 3.23 -4.80
CA ILE A 15 14.67 3.20 -3.35
C ILE A 15 15.94 4.02 -3.05
N GLU A 16 16.91 3.98 -3.95
CA GLU A 16 18.17 4.72 -3.86
C GLU A 16 17.98 6.24 -3.89
N ASP A 17 16.93 6.71 -4.58
CA ASP A 17 16.57 8.13 -4.66
C ASP A 17 15.74 8.61 -3.45
N LEU A 18 15.38 7.73 -2.52
CA LEU A 18 14.56 8.09 -1.38
C LEU A 18 15.35 8.99 -0.41
N SER A 19 14.93 10.25 -0.29
CA SER A 19 15.52 11.19 0.67
C SER A 19 15.53 10.63 2.10
N LEU A 20 16.70 10.70 2.75
CA LEU A 20 16.87 10.41 4.17
C LEU A 20 16.53 11.61 5.07
N ASP A 21 16.47 12.82 4.49
CA ASP A 21 16.03 14.02 5.19
C ASP A 21 14.50 14.10 5.13
N ARG A 22 13.85 13.35 6.02
CA ARG A 22 12.39 13.25 6.14
C ARG A 22 11.99 13.37 7.61
N ASN A 23 10.83 13.97 7.86
CA ASN A 23 10.27 13.97 9.20
C ASN A 23 9.80 12.56 9.60
N ASN A 24 9.51 12.38 10.89
CA ASN A 24 9.11 11.08 11.43
C ASN A 24 7.79 10.58 10.85
N ASP A 25 6.81 11.46 10.61
CA ASP A 25 5.49 11.09 10.10
C ASP A 25 5.58 10.55 8.66
N ASP A 26 6.37 11.18 7.80
CA ASP A 26 6.62 10.72 6.44
C ASP A 26 7.35 9.37 6.43
N SER A 27 8.37 9.25 7.29
CA SER A 27 9.17 8.03 7.40
C SER A 27 8.33 6.85 7.89
N GLU A 28 7.48 7.07 8.90
CA GLU A 28 6.53 6.09 9.41
C GLU A 28 5.51 5.69 8.34
N GLY A 29 4.94 6.67 7.63
CA GLY A 29 3.95 6.42 6.58
C GLY A 29 4.50 5.57 5.42
N ILE A 30 5.72 5.89 4.95
CA ILE A 30 6.38 5.14 3.87
C ILE A 30 6.64 3.69 4.30
N LEU A 31 7.25 3.50 5.47
CA LEU A 31 7.59 2.15 5.96
C LEU A 31 6.33 1.33 6.27
N SER A 32 5.31 1.97 6.84
CA SER A 32 4.04 1.32 7.17
C SER A 32 3.27 0.91 5.91
N ALA A 33 3.27 1.75 4.87
CA ALA A 33 2.67 1.41 3.58
C ALA A 33 3.37 0.21 2.93
N TRP A 34 4.71 0.23 2.90
CA TRP A 34 5.50 -0.87 2.36
C TRP A 34 5.23 -2.18 3.12
N THR A 35 5.45 -2.18 4.44
CA THR A 35 5.36 -3.40 5.26
C THR A 35 3.92 -3.87 5.53
N GLY A 36 2.92 -3.00 5.36
CA GLY A 36 1.51 -3.35 5.50
C GLY A 36 1.03 -4.31 4.42
N LEU A 37 1.51 -4.15 3.18
CA LEU A 37 1.10 -5.00 2.05
C LEU A 37 1.69 -6.41 2.09
N PHE A 38 2.78 -6.62 2.84
CA PHE A 38 3.36 -7.96 3.07
C PHE A 38 2.56 -8.81 4.07
N HIS A 39 1.34 -8.42 4.41
CA HIS A 39 0.48 -9.22 5.26
C HIS A 39 0.08 -10.55 4.58
N PRO A 40 0.25 -11.73 5.23
CA PRO A 40 0.08 -13.02 4.58
C PRO A 40 -1.27 -13.24 3.88
N ALA A 41 -2.36 -12.76 4.49
CA ALA A 41 -3.69 -12.85 3.89
C ALA A 41 -3.85 -12.04 2.59
N LEU A 42 -3.16 -10.89 2.49
CA LEU A 42 -3.17 -10.09 1.26
C LEU A 42 -2.40 -10.79 0.15
N LEU A 43 -1.21 -11.33 0.48
CA LEU A 43 -0.39 -12.11 -0.45
C LEU A 43 -1.15 -13.31 -1.00
N ALA A 44 -1.82 -14.06 -0.10
CA ALA A 44 -2.63 -15.22 -0.50
C ALA A 44 -3.85 -14.84 -1.34
N ARG A 45 -4.51 -13.70 -1.04
CA ARG A 45 -5.66 -13.22 -1.81
C ARG A 45 -5.28 -12.74 -3.20
N ALA A 46 -4.20 -11.97 -3.31
CA ALA A 46 -3.75 -11.41 -4.58
C ALA A 46 -2.96 -12.42 -5.44
N ASN A 47 -2.38 -13.44 -4.82
CA ASN A 47 -1.39 -14.34 -5.42
C ASN A 47 -0.25 -13.55 -6.11
N ALA A 48 0.18 -12.46 -5.47
CA ALA A 48 1.14 -11.51 -6.00
C ALA A 48 2.00 -10.93 -4.87
N VAL A 49 3.22 -10.53 -5.22
CA VAL A 49 4.14 -9.84 -4.30
C VAL A 49 3.92 -8.33 -4.41
N PRO A 50 3.87 -7.59 -3.29
CA PRO A 50 3.79 -6.15 -3.31
C PRO A 50 4.99 -5.55 -4.04
N HIS A 51 4.73 -4.55 -4.86
CA HIS A 51 5.76 -3.76 -5.54
C HIS A 51 5.48 -2.28 -5.36
N PHE A 52 6.50 -1.46 -5.60
CA PHE A 52 6.33 -0.01 -5.61
C PHE A 52 6.27 0.54 -7.01
N LEU A 53 5.61 1.69 -7.12
CA LEU A 53 5.70 2.58 -8.26
C LEU A 53 5.97 4.00 -7.75
N PRO A 54 6.69 4.84 -8.54
CA PRO A 54 6.89 6.23 -8.19
C PRO A 54 5.55 6.94 -8.06
N ALA A 55 5.39 7.82 -7.06
CA ALA A 55 4.15 8.58 -6.90
C ALA A 55 3.89 9.53 -8.08
N GLU A 56 4.95 10.02 -8.73
CA GLU A 56 4.86 10.84 -9.95
C GLU A 56 4.45 10.06 -11.20
N ASP A 57 4.64 8.73 -11.19
CA ASP A 57 4.32 7.81 -12.29
C ASP A 57 3.52 6.60 -11.77
N PRO A 58 2.29 6.84 -11.26
CA PRO A 58 1.46 5.79 -10.69
C PRO A 58 0.89 4.89 -11.81
N PRO A 59 0.35 3.69 -11.48
CA PRO A 59 -0.08 2.73 -12.50
C PRO A 59 -1.09 3.33 -13.48
N GLU A 60 -0.83 3.17 -14.78
CA GLU A 60 -1.74 3.59 -15.86
C GLU A 60 -3.05 2.80 -15.85
N GLU A 61 -2.98 1.52 -15.50
CA GLU A 61 -4.11 0.59 -15.44
C GLU A 61 -4.33 0.09 -14.00
N PRO A 62 -4.94 0.89 -13.11
CA PRO A 62 -5.07 0.55 -11.68
C PRO A 62 -6.22 -0.43 -11.37
N HIS A 63 -6.81 -1.06 -12.39
CA HIS A 63 -7.89 -2.04 -12.20
C HIS A 63 -7.39 -3.25 -11.40
N ASP A 64 -8.29 -3.92 -10.66
CA ASP A 64 -7.96 -5.08 -9.80
C ASP A 64 -6.77 -4.84 -8.82
N SER A 65 -6.43 -3.58 -8.54
CA SER A 65 -5.28 -3.23 -7.71
C SER A 65 -5.71 -2.72 -6.34
N LEU A 66 -4.95 -3.08 -5.32
CA LEU A 66 -4.99 -2.44 -4.00
C LEU A 66 -3.75 -1.57 -3.86
N ILE A 67 -3.97 -0.26 -3.75
CA ILE A 67 -2.93 0.76 -3.82
C ILE A 67 -2.89 1.53 -2.50
N VAL A 68 -1.76 1.48 -1.81
CA VAL A 68 -1.50 2.29 -0.62
C VAL A 68 -0.75 3.56 -1.03
N ILE A 69 -1.27 4.70 -0.61
CA ILE A 69 -0.74 6.03 -0.92
C ILE A 69 -0.35 6.68 0.40
N PRO A 70 0.96 6.71 0.74
CA PRO A 70 1.42 7.50 1.88
C PRO A 70 1.02 8.98 1.73
N PRO A 71 0.71 9.69 2.84
CA PRO A 71 0.31 11.10 2.77
C PRO A 71 1.31 11.98 2.01
N CYS A 72 2.62 11.74 2.16
CA CYS A 72 3.67 12.47 1.46
C CYS A 72 3.69 12.26 -0.07
N CYS A 73 3.05 11.19 -0.57
CA CYS A 73 2.94 10.90 -2.00
C CYS A 73 1.75 11.60 -2.65
N GLU A 74 0.73 12.02 -1.89
CA GLU A 74 -0.52 12.56 -2.47
C GLU A 74 -0.28 13.81 -3.31
N SER A 75 0.66 14.66 -2.89
CA SER A 75 1.03 15.89 -3.62
C SER A 75 1.83 15.66 -4.90
N GLN A 76 2.36 14.44 -5.11
CA GLN A 76 3.17 14.09 -6.28
C GLN A 76 2.35 13.42 -7.38
N LEU A 77 1.12 12.99 -7.05
CA LEU A 77 0.25 12.32 -7.99
C LEU A 77 -0.11 13.23 -9.18
N PRO A 78 -0.15 12.70 -10.42
CA PRO A 78 -0.69 13.42 -11.55
C PRO A 78 -2.12 13.87 -11.29
N ALA A 79 -2.49 15.02 -11.85
CA ALA A 79 -3.85 15.53 -11.79
C ALA A 79 -4.86 14.46 -12.27
N ASP A 80 -5.99 14.40 -11.58
CA ASP A 80 -7.11 13.49 -11.83
C ASP A 80 -6.80 11.98 -11.71
N TRP A 81 -5.55 11.57 -11.40
CA TRP A 81 -5.21 10.14 -11.32
C TRP A 81 -6.03 9.41 -10.25
N LEU A 82 -6.23 10.01 -9.08
CA LEU A 82 -7.06 9.45 -8.03
C LEU A 82 -8.48 9.14 -8.51
N HIS A 83 -9.10 10.09 -9.20
CA HIS A 83 -10.44 9.93 -9.75
C HIS A 83 -10.49 8.83 -10.82
N ARG A 84 -9.48 8.78 -11.72
CA ARG A 84 -9.38 7.71 -12.73
C ARG A 84 -9.21 6.35 -12.08
N ALA A 85 -8.37 6.24 -11.04
CA ALA A 85 -8.13 4.99 -10.35
C ALA A 85 -9.38 4.47 -9.62
N GLU A 86 -10.10 5.35 -8.93
CA GLU A 86 -11.39 5.01 -8.31
C GLU A 86 -12.42 4.55 -9.36
N THR A 87 -12.52 5.27 -10.48
CA THR A 87 -13.44 4.94 -11.58
C THR A 87 -13.10 3.61 -12.25
N ALA A 88 -11.81 3.28 -12.35
CA ALA A 88 -11.32 1.99 -12.84
C ALA A 88 -11.53 0.83 -11.85
N GLY A 89 -12.02 1.11 -10.65
CA GLY A 89 -12.32 0.11 -9.62
C GLY A 89 -11.14 -0.26 -8.73
N ALA A 90 -10.06 0.53 -8.73
CA ALA A 90 -8.95 0.36 -7.81
C ALA A 90 -9.40 0.51 -6.34
N ARG A 91 -8.73 -0.18 -5.43
CA ARG A 91 -8.92 -0.01 -3.99
C ARG A 91 -7.80 0.88 -3.44
N LEU A 92 -8.12 2.14 -3.17
CA LEU A 92 -7.16 3.12 -2.68
C LEU A 92 -7.18 3.21 -1.15
N ILE A 93 -5.99 3.20 -0.53
CA ILE A 93 -5.80 3.40 0.91
C ILE A 93 -4.98 4.67 1.07
N ARG A 94 -5.57 5.69 1.71
CA ARG A 94 -5.07 7.07 1.76
C ARG A 94 -5.19 7.65 3.16
N GLY A 95 -4.40 8.70 3.45
CA GLY A 95 -4.48 9.44 4.71
C GLY A 95 -4.11 8.64 5.96
N LEU A 96 -3.55 7.44 5.83
CA LEU A 96 -3.09 6.61 6.93
C LEU A 96 -1.58 6.59 7.00
N LYS A 97 -1.03 6.61 8.22
CA LYS A 97 0.42 6.57 8.47
C LYS A 97 0.86 5.37 9.31
N ASP A 98 -0.01 4.87 10.18
CA ASP A 98 0.32 3.74 11.03
C ASP A 98 0.03 2.40 10.35
N ARG A 99 0.96 1.46 10.51
CA ARG A 99 0.86 0.13 9.92
C ARG A 99 -0.41 -0.63 10.31
N PRO A 100 -0.86 -0.66 11.59
CA PRO A 100 -2.08 -1.36 11.97
C PRO A 100 -3.33 -0.87 11.23
N ALA A 101 -3.51 0.45 11.10
CA ALA A 101 -4.63 1.01 10.35
C ALA A 101 -4.54 0.69 8.85
N ILE A 102 -3.34 0.78 8.26
CA ILE A 102 -3.12 0.41 6.84
C ILE A 102 -3.48 -1.05 6.61
N VAL A 103 -2.99 -1.97 7.45
CA VAL A 103 -3.30 -3.42 7.34
C VAL A 103 -4.80 -3.65 7.49
N ALA A 104 -5.44 -3.04 8.48
CA ALA A 104 -6.87 -3.19 8.70
C ALA A 104 -7.69 -2.66 7.51
N ALA A 105 -7.30 -1.51 6.93
CA ALA A 105 -7.92 -0.97 5.73
C ALA A 105 -7.70 -1.89 4.52
N ALA A 106 -6.50 -2.43 4.37
CA ALA A 106 -6.16 -3.33 3.26
C ALA A 106 -6.92 -4.64 3.31
N LEU A 107 -7.03 -5.27 4.49
CA LEU A 107 -7.80 -6.49 4.68
C LEU A 107 -9.29 -6.27 4.39
N ARG A 108 -9.87 -5.15 4.86
CA ARG A 108 -11.25 -4.76 4.53
C ARG A 108 -11.44 -4.56 3.03
N ALA A 109 -10.54 -3.81 2.39
CA ALA A 109 -10.60 -3.55 0.96
C ALA A 109 -10.42 -4.82 0.11
N ALA A 110 -9.68 -5.80 0.63
CA ALA A 110 -9.48 -7.10 0.01
C ALA A 110 -10.59 -8.11 0.31
N GLU A 111 -11.50 -7.80 1.22
CA GLU A 111 -12.54 -8.72 1.69
C GLU A 111 -11.92 -10.04 2.19
N VAL A 112 -10.85 -9.92 3.00
CA VAL A 112 -10.11 -11.03 3.61
C VAL A 112 -10.03 -10.82 5.11
N ASP A 113 -10.32 -11.85 5.88
CA ASP A 113 -10.11 -11.82 7.32
C ASP A 113 -8.62 -11.95 7.65
N ALA A 114 -8.18 -11.26 8.71
CA ALA A 114 -6.87 -11.53 9.27
C ALA A 114 -6.80 -13.02 9.65
N PRO A 115 -5.70 -13.73 9.33
CA PRO A 115 -5.53 -15.08 9.82
C PRO A 115 -5.56 -15.04 11.35
N ALA A 116 -6.08 -16.10 11.97
CA ALA A 116 -5.95 -16.28 13.41
C ALA A 116 -4.47 -16.11 13.76
N ALA A 117 -4.19 -15.32 14.81
CA ALA A 117 -2.82 -15.07 15.25
C ALA A 117 -2.08 -16.40 15.34
N TRP A 118 -0.94 -16.50 14.67
CA TRP A 118 -0.12 -17.70 14.77
C TRP A 118 0.19 -17.88 16.26
N PRO A 119 -0.08 -19.05 16.86
CA PRO A 119 0.32 -19.27 18.24
C PRO A 119 1.82 -19.09 18.28
N LEU A 120 2.29 -18.00 18.91
CA LEU A 120 3.69 -17.83 19.20
C LEU A 120 4.09 -19.11 19.94
N ALA A 121 5.04 -19.86 19.37
CA ALA A 121 5.61 -20.98 20.10
C ALA A 121 6.09 -20.40 21.43
N PRO A 122 5.74 -20.98 22.58
CA PRO A 122 6.26 -20.50 23.86
C PRO A 122 7.78 -20.49 23.73
N ASP A 123 8.36 -19.34 24.09
CA ASP A 123 9.76 -18.96 23.90
C ASP A 123 10.72 -20.15 24.12
N PHE A 124 11.68 -20.35 23.20
CA PHE A 124 12.73 -21.38 23.31
C PHE A 124 13.72 -21.07 24.45
#